data_AF-A0AAJ2PCL7-F1
#
_entry.id   AF-A0AAJ2PCL7-F1
#
_cell.length_a   1.000
_cell.length_b   1.000
_cell.length_c   1.000
_cell.angle_alpha   90.00
_cell.angle_beta   90.00
_cell.angle_gamma   90.00
#
_symmetry.space_group_name_H-M   'P 1'
#
loop_
_entity.id
_entity.type
_entity.pdbx_description
1 polymer ?
#
loop_
_entity_poly.entity_id
_entity_poly.type
_entity_poly.pdbx_seq_one_letter_code
_entity_poly.pdbx_strand_id
1 'polypeptide(L)' 'MKVALVHDWLTGMRGGEKVLEALCELFPNADLYTLVHIRGSVSEIIENRKIYTSFIQKLPDVEKNY' A
#
# COMPACT_ATOMS: atom_id res chain seq x y z
N MET A 1 -14.85 -15.66 -1.28
CA MET A 1 -15.15 -14.20 -1.27
C MET A 1 -13.97 -13.47 -1.92
N LYS A 2 -14.20 -12.45 -2.75
CA LYS A 2 -13.13 -11.63 -3.35
C LYS A 2 -13.06 -10.30 -2.60
N VAL A 3 -11.89 -9.96 -2.09
CA VAL A 3 -11.67 -8.75 -1.27
C VAL A 3 -10.53 -7.94 -1.92
N ALA A 4 -10.72 -6.63 -2.01
CA ALA A 4 -9.68 -5.68 -2.40
C ALA A 4 -9.54 -4.66 -1.28
N LEU A 5 -8.29 -4.38 -0.89
CA LEU A 5 -7.95 -3.31 0.03
C LEU A 5 -7.49 -2.11 -0.79
N VAL A 6 -7.98 -0.93 -0.46
CA VAL A 6 -7.61 0.31 -1.14
C VAL A 6 -7.11 1.29 -0.09
N HIS A 7 -5.87 1.75 -0.25
CA HIS A 7 -5.22 2.72 0.63
C HIS A 7 -4.66 3.86 -0.20
N ASP A 8 -4.72 5.08 0.31
CA ASP A 8 -4.38 6.27 -0.47
C ASP A 8 -2.90 6.31 -0.87
N TRP A 9 -1.97 6.22 0.09
CA TRP A 9 -0.52 6.29 -0.14
C TRP A 9 0.25 5.31 0.75
N LEU A 10 1.19 4.55 0.19
CA LEU A 10 2.13 3.71 0.92
C LEU A 10 3.51 4.37 0.93
N THR A 11 3.68 5.43 1.71
CA THR A 11 4.91 6.24 1.76
C THR A 11 5.58 6.25 3.15
N GLY A 12 4.98 5.58 4.13
CA GLY A 12 5.51 5.49 5.49
C GLY A 12 4.53 4.83 6.45
N MET A 13 5.00 4.37 7.62
CA MET A 13 4.14 3.80 8.67
C MET A 13 3.56 4.88 9.61
N ARG A 14 2.23 5.06 9.60
CA ARG A 14 1.47 5.90 10.53
C ARG A 14 0.21 5.16 11.01
N GLY A 15 -0.79 5.89 11.49
CA GLY A 15 -2.01 5.30 12.07
C GLY A 15 -2.85 4.54 11.04
N GLY A 16 -2.95 5.05 9.80
CA GLY A 16 -3.70 4.39 8.74
C GLY A 16 -3.09 3.06 8.34
N GLU A 17 -1.76 3.01 8.24
CA GLU A 17 -1.02 1.82 7.81
C GLU A 17 -1.05 0.73 8.88
N LYS A 18 -1.14 1.09 10.17
CA LYS A 18 -1.38 0.11 11.24
C LYS A 18 -2.75 -0.57 11.11
N VAL A 19 -3.78 0.17 10.68
CA VAL A 19 -5.09 -0.42 10.40
C VAL A 19 -5.03 -1.26 9.13
N LEU A 20 -4.36 -0.77 8.09
CA LEU A 20 -4.16 -1.52 6.86
C LEU A 20 -3.43 -2.85 7.11
N GLU A 21 -2.39 -2.85 7.94
CA GLU A 21 -1.65 -4.05 8.34
C GLU A 21 -2.58 -5.09 8.97
N ALA A 22 -3.40 -4.69 9.95
CA ALA A 22 -4.38 -5.59 10.57
C ALA A 22 -5.41 -6.13 9.54
N LEU A 23 -5.82 -5.30 8.58
CA LEU A 23 -6.69 -5.73 7.48
C LEU A 23 -5.97 -6.71 6.54
N CYS A 24 -4.68 -6.51 6.28
CA CYS A 24 -3.85 -7.42 5.50
C CYS A 24 -3.70 -8.78 6.20
N GLU A 25 -3.66 -8.83 7.53
CA GLU A 25 -3.66 -10.09 8.29
C GLU A 25 -5.03 -10.79 8.22
N LEU A 26 -6.12 -10.03 8.36
CA LEU A 26 -7.48 -10.56 8.30
C LEU A 26 -7.84 -11.07 6.90
N PHE A 27 -7.31 -10.43 5.85
CA PHE A 27 -7.53 -10.77 4.46
C PHE A 27 -6.21 -11.07 3.74
N PRO A 28 -5.57 -12.22 4.03
CA PRO A 28 -4.22 -12.53 3.54
C PRO A 28 -4.12 -12.65 2.01
N ASN A 29 -5.25 -12.90 1.34
CA ASN A 29 -5.34 -13.06 -0.11
C ASN A 29 -5.91 -11.81 -0.83
N ALA A 30 -6.12 -10.70 -0.13
CA ALA A 30 -6.65 -9.49 -0.76
C ALA A 30 -5.58 -8.79 -1.62
N ASP A 31 -6.00 -8.38 -2.82
CA ASP A 31 -5.21 -7.46 -3.64
C ASP A 31 -5.19 -6.07 -2.97
N LEU A 32 -4.04 -5.40 -2.97
CA LEU A 32 -3.86 -4.07 -2.38
C LEU A 32 -3.67 -3.02 -3.48
N TYR A 33 -4.53 -2.01 -3.52
CA TYR A 33 -4.45 -0.91 -4.47
C TYR A 33 -4.06 0.38 -3.76
N THR A 34 -3.16 1.16 -4.36
CA THR A 34 -2.75 2.46 -3.84
C THR A 34 -2.41 3.45 -4.94
N LEU A 35 -2.38 4.75 -4.63
CA LEU A 35 -1.99 5.76 -5.60
C LEU A 35 -0.48 5.71 -5.85
N VAL A 36 0.30 5.73 -4.77
CA VAL A 36 1.76 5.78 -4.75
C VAL A 36 2.29 4.83 -3.68
N HIS A 37 3.36 4.12 -4.01
CA HIS A 37 4.09 3.23 -3.11
C HIS A 37 5.58 3.50 -3.19
N ILE A 38 6.18 3.83 -2.04
CA ILE A 38 7.63 3.84 -1.85
C ILE A 38 8.01 2.51 -1.22
N ARG A 39 8.73 1.69 -1.98
CA ARG A 39 9.10 0.36 -1.54
C ARG A 39 9.96 0.40 -0.28
N GLY A 40 9.60 -0.37 0.72
CA GLY A 40 10.28 -0.43 2.02
C GLY A 40 9.87 0.66 3.00
N SER A 41 8.88 1.49 2.66
CA SER A 41 8.36 2.53 3.56
C SER A 41 7.30 2.02 4.54
N VAL A 42 6.70 0.86 4.26
CA VAL A 42 5.67 0.22 5.08
C VAL A 42 6.16 -1.11 5.65
N SER A 43 5.38 -1.73 6.53
CA SER A 43 5.77 -2.98 7.18
C SER A 43 5.90 -4.15 6.20
N GLU A 44 6.65 -5.18 6.60
CA GLU A 44 6.81 -6.40 5.81
C GLU A 44 5.48 -7.08 5.49
N ILE A 45 4.49 -6.98 6.39
CA ILE A 45 3.16 -7.56 6.18
C ILE A 45 2.49 -6.92 4.96
N ILE A 46 2.59 -5.60 4.83
CA ILE A 46 2.02 -4.85 3.70
C ILE A 46 2.89 -5.05 2.45
N GLU A 47 4.22 -4.97 2.57
CA GLU A 47 5.16 -5.14 1.44
C GLU A 47 5.06 -6.53 0.78
N ASN A 48 4.69 -7.56 1.53
CA ASN A 48 4.50 -8.91 1.00
C ASN A 48 3.14 -9.10 0.28
N ARG A 49 2.34 -8.04 0.10
CA ARG A 49 1.08 -8.10 -0.63
C ARG A 49 1.28 -7.85 -2.13
N LYS A 50 0.28 -8.25 -2.90
CA LYS A 50 0.21 -7.89 -4.33
C LYS A 50 -0.29 -6.45 -4.45
N ILE A 51 0.64 -5.51 -4.53
CA ILE A 51 0.38 -4.07 -4.59
C ILE A 51 0.23 -3.61 -6.04
N TYR A 52 -0.85 -2.90 -6.33
CA TYR A 52 -1.10 -2.24 -7.61
C TYR A 52 -1.11 -0.73 -7.40
N THR A 53 -0.21 -0.04 -8.10
CA THR A 53 -0.14 1.42 -8.08
C THR A 53 -0.94 2.03 -9.23
N SER A 54 -1.38 3.26 -9.01
CA SER A 54 -2.07 4.05 -10.05
C SER A 54 -1.08 4.57 -11.11
N PHE A 55 -1.60 5.23 -12.15
CA PHE A 55 -0.76 5.95 -13.11
C PHE A 55 0.06 7.09 -12.48
N ILE A 56 -0.34 7.59 -11.29
CA ILE A 56 0.36 8.66 -10.56
C ILE A 56 1.77 8.23 -10.16
N GLN A 57 2.00 6.95 -9.88
CA GLN A 57 3.33 6.40 -9.58
C GLN A 57 4.37 6.70 -10.67
N LYS A 58 3.93 6.89 -11.93
CA LYS A 58 4.82 7.12 -13.08
C LYS A 58 5.13 8.59 -13.33
N LEU A 59 4.53 9.50 -12.57
CA LEU A 59 4.84 10.93 -12.69
C LEU A 59 6.26 11.20 -12.19
N PRO A 60 6.99 12.14 -12.82
CA PRO A 60 8.34 12.48 -12.39
C PRO A 60 8.36 12.95 -10.94
N ASP A 61 9.42 12.58 -10.21
CA ASP A 61 9.70 12.96 -8.83
C ASP A 61 8.63 12.55 -7.78
N VAL A 62 7.76 11.58 -8.07
CA VAL A 62 6.74 11.13 -7.10
C VAL A 62 7.38 10.61 -5.80
N GLU A 63 8.46 9.83 -5.90
CA GLU A 63 9.19 9.26 -4.74
C GLU A 63 10.07 10.27 -3.99
N LYS A 64 10.30 11.47 -4.56
CA LYS A 64 11.04 12.54 -3.88
C LYS A 64 10.10 13.48 -3.14
N ASN A 65 8.89 13.65 -3.64
CA ASN A 65 7.90 14.60 -3.11
C ASN A 65 6.93 13.95 -2.11
N TYR A 66 6.87 12.62 -2.09
CA TYR A 66 6.08 11.80 -1.18
C TYR A 66 6.99 10.73 -0.60
#